data_AF-A7GQ40-F1
#
_entry.id   AF-A7GQ40-F1
#
_cell.length_a   1.000
_cell.length_b   1.000
_cell.length_c   1.000
_cell.angle_alpha   90.00
_cell.angle_beta   90.00
_cell.angle_gamma   90.00
#
_symmetry.space_group_name_H-M   'P 1'
#
loop_
_entity.id
_entity.type
_entity.pdbx_description
1 polymer ?
#
loop_
_entity_poly.entity_id
_entity_poly.type
_entity_poly.pdbx_seq_one_letter_code
_entity_poly.pdbx_strand_id
1 'polypeptide(L)'
;MVQSLKENKTLKNALDAMKNTPIPVAVRMVDTGIGVKLPYIESSTVGEVARKFSKASTIAKDDAYQLAKGMSEGSKKIFDVPHVKEARDIIAERTKGLDLNQHPTTTKQMSSKKMKALRNKIDNRTITKQEYADYIWNKKFAKRWDKGVKEFWYQEQQRILNNEPLTREWSQEQLKDILAGKTPKFDGKPIAGHHSYSAAKYPHLADKGEIIYPVTFREHFYGWHGRNWRNSIPGEPIIPIKDF
;
A
#
# COMPACT_ATOMS: atom_id res chain seq x y z
N MET A 1 5.24 20.44 -23.82
CA MET A 1 3.81 20.76 -23.59
C MET A 1 3.10 19.43 -23.40
N VAL A 2 2.83 19.00 -22.15
CA VAL A 2 2.17 17.71 -21.87
C VAL A 2 0.67 17.96 -21.80
N GLN A 3 -0.07 17.40 -22.75
CA GLN A 3 -1.52 17.56 -22.84
C GLN A 3 -2.19 17.04 -21.56
N SER A 4 -3.10 17.81 -20.97
CA SER A 4 -3.82 17.41 -19.76
C SER A 4 -4.68 16.16 -20.05
N LEU A 5 -4.97 15.35 -19.01
CA LEU A 5 -5.85 14.16 -19.13
C LEU A 5 -7.24 14.48 -19.70
N LYS A 6 -7.70 15.75 -19.61
CA LYS A 6 -8.96 16.21 -20.22
C LYS A 6 -8.88 16.36 -21.73
N GLU A 7 -7.69 16.52 -22.30
CA GLU A 7 -7.45 16.83 -23.72
C GLU A 7 -6.98 15.62 -24.53
N ASN A 8 -6.66 14.50 -23.88
CA ASN A 8 -6.26 13.28 -24.59
C ASN A 8 -7.51 12.50 -25.05
N LYS A 9 -7.90 12.72 -26.31
CA LYS A 9 -9.06 12.08 -26.97
C LYS A 9 -9.05 10.55 -26.87
N THR A 10 -7.88 9.92 -26.93
CA THR A 10 -7.73 8.45 -26.86
C THR A 10 -8.07 7.92 -25.47
N LEU A 11 -7.60 8.57 -24.40
CA LEU A 11 -7.90 8.16 -23.02
C LEU A 11 -9.36 8.42 -22.64
N LYS A 12 -9.93 9.52 -23.14
CA LYS A 12 -11.37 9.81 -22.96
C LYS A 12 -12.23 8.72 -23.59
N ASN A 13 -11.92 8.34 -24.82
CA ASN A 13 -12.63 7.26 -25.52
C ASN A 13 -12.49 5.91 -24.80
N ALA A 14 -11.30 5.59 -24.27
CA ALA A 14 -11.08 4.36 -23.51
C ALA A 14 -11.89 4.33 -22.19
N LEU A 15 -11.96 5.46 -21.48
CA LEU A 15 -12.75 5.58 -20.25
C LEU A 15 -14.25 5.50 -20.53
N ASP A 16 -14.72 6.14 -21.60
CA ASP A 16 -16.12 6.09 -22.02
C ASP A 16 -16.52 4.67 -22.47
N ALA A 17 -15.65 3.97 -23.20
CA ALA A 17 -15.85 2.56 -23.55
C ALA A 17 -15.95 1.66 -22.32
N MET A 18 -15.06 1.85 -21.34
CA MET A 18 -15.07 1.08 -20.09
C MET A 18 -16.36 1.32 -19.29
N LYS A 19 -16.82 2.57 -19.16
CA LYS A 19 -18.05 2.90 -18.42
C LYS A 19 -19.30 2.28 -19.05
N ASN A 20 -19.32 2.16 -20.38
CA ASN A 20 -20.44 1.63 -21.14
C ASN A 20 -20.35 0.11 -21.36
N THR A 21 -19.33 -0.56 -20.81
CA THR A 21 -19.20 -2.01 -20.91
C THR A 21 -20.32 -2.70 -20.12
N PRO A 22 -21.13 -3.57 -20.75
CA PRO A 22 -22.17 -4.32 -20.06
C PRO A 22 -21.57 -5.37 -19.12
N ILE A 23 -22.13 -5.50 -17.92
CA ILE A 23 -21.78 -6.51 -16.92
C ILE A 23 -23.05 -7.21 -16.42
N PRO A 24 -23.01 -8.53 -16.19
CA PRO A 24 -24.14 -9.28 -15.64
C PRO A 24 -24.35 -8.89 -14.17
N VAL A 25 -25.59 -8.65 -13.77
CA VAL A 25 -25.95 -8.21 -12.40
C VAL A 25 -26.89 -9.18 -11.71
N ALA A 26 -27.78 -9.84 -12.46
CA ALA A 26 -28.70 -10.83 -11.90
C ALA A 26 -29.13 -11.87 -12.95
N VAL A 27 -29.61 -13.03 -12.49
CA VAL A 27 -30.29 -14.02 -13.32
C VAL A 27 -31.76 -14.00 -12.94
N ARG A 28 -32.65 -13.77 -13.92
CA ARG A 28 -34.10 -13.75 -13.73
C ARG A 28 -34.78 -14.78 -14.61
N MET A 29 -35.99 -15.17 -14.23
CA MET A 29 -36.84 -16.05 -15.02
C MET A 29 -37.87 -15.22 -15.78
N VAL A 30 -37.97 -15.39 -17.10
CA VAL A 30 -39.05 -14.82 -17.91
C VAL A 30 -40.09 -15.91 -18.18
N ASP A 31 -41.37 -15.58 -17.96
CA ASP A 31 -42.48 -16.46 -18.32
C ASP A 31 -42.76 -16.31 -19.82
N THR A 32 -42.75 -17.43 -20.54
CA THR A 32 -43.01 -17.44 -21.99
C THR A 32 -44.50 -17.44 -22.32
N GLY A 33 -45.39 -17.52 -21.32
CA GLY A 33 -46.85 -17.58 -21.52
C GLY A 33 -47.38 -18.96 -21.94
N ILE A 34 -46.49 -19.95 -22.15
CA ILE A 34 -46.83 -21.35 -22.50
C ILE A 34 -46.51 -22.29 -21.32
N GLY A 35 -46.40 -21.75 -20.10
CA GLY A 35 -46.10 -22.53 -18.90
C GLY A 35 -44.62 -22.93 -18.73
N VAL A 36 -43.72 -22.41 -19.57
CA VAL A 36 -42.27 -22.62 -19.47
C VAL A 36 -41.59 -21.31 -19.06
N LYS A 37 -40.74 -21.36 -18.02
CA LYS A 37 -39.92 -20.22 -17.58
C LYS A 37 -38.48 -20.38 -18.05
N LEU A 38 -37.95 -19.37 -18.75
CA LEU A 38 -36.58 -19.37 -19.25
C LEU A 38 -35.70 -18.43 -18.42
N PRO A 39 -34.47 -18.84 -18.05
CA PRO A 39 -33.53 -17.95 -17.39
C PRO A 39 -32.94 -16.95 -18.39
N TYR A 40 -32.80 -15.69 -17.98
CA TYR A 40 -32.04 -14.68 -18.70
C TYR A 40 -31.17 -13.88 -17.73
N ILE A 41 -30.09 -13.32 -18.27
CA ILE A 41 -29.12 -12.53 -17.52
C ILE A 41 -29.49 -11.05 -17.68
N GLU A 42 -29.81 -10.40 -16.57
CA GLU A 42 -29.96 -8.95 -16.51
C GLU A 42 -28.57 -8.31 -16.46
N SER A 43 -28.28 -7.39 -17.38
CA SER A 43 -27.03 -6.65 -17.43
C SER A 43 -27.22 -5.17 -17.07
N SER A 44 -26.19 -4.55 -16.49
CA SER A 44 -26.08 -3.09 -16.35
C SER A 44 -24.73 -2.62 -16.87
N THR A 45 -24.51 -1.31 -16.97
CA THR A 45 -23.18 -0.79 -17.33
C THR A 45 -22.28 -0.62 -16.11
N VAL A 46 -20.96 -0.78 -16.30
CA VAL A 46 -19.95 -0.52 -15.24
C VAL A 46 -20.15 0.87 -14.61
N GLY A 47 -20.44 1.88 -15.42
CA GLY A 47 -20.67 3.25 -14.96
C GLY A 47 -21.93 3.43 -14.11
N GLU A 48 -23.02 2.73 -14.41
CA GLU A 48 -24.26 2.78 -13.62
C GLU A 48 -24.12 2.07 -12.29
N VAL A 49 -23.47 0.91 -12.27
CA VAL A 49 -23.20 0.16 -11.05
C VAL A 49 -22.33 0.99 -10.11
N ALA A 50 -21.23 1.57 -10.59
CA ALA A 50 -20.37 2.46 -9.83
C ALA A 50 -21.13 3.68 -9.25
N ARG A 51 -22.07 4.25 -10.02
CA ARG A 51 -22.90 5.39 -9.57
C ARG A 51 -23.88 4.99 -8.48
N LYS A 52 -24.53 3.82 -8.61
CA LYS A 52 -25.45 3.28 -7.59
C LYS A 52 -24.72 2.99 -6.29
N PHE A 53 -23.52 2.38 -6.36
CA PHE A 53 -22.66 2.17 -5.19
C PHE A 53 -22.22 3.49 -4.54
N SER A 54 -21.86 4.49 -5.35
CA SER A 54 -21.49 5.81 -4.82
C SER A 54 -22.66 6.46 -4.07
N LYS A 55 -23.89 6.40 -4.61
CA LYS A 55 -25.08 6.97 -3.98
C LYS A 55 -25.51 6.21 -2.72
N ALA A 56 -25.43 4.88 -2.73
CA ALA A 56 -25.68 4.07 -1.53
C ALA A 56 -24.64 4.35 -0.43
N SER A 57 -23.37 4.55 -0.81
CA SER A 57 -22.30 4.91 0.12
C SER A 57 -22.49 6.29 0.75
N THR A 58 -22.94 7.29 -0.01
CA THR A 58 -23.24 8.61 0.56
C THR A 58 -24.39 8.55 1.56
N ILE A 59 -25.46 7.79 1.25
CA ILE A 59 -26.59 7.61 2.15
C ILE A 59 -26.15 6.90 3.45
N ALA A 60 -25.36 5.83 3.34
CA ALA A 60 -24.84 5.13 4.52
C ALA A 60 -23.90 6.00 5.38
N LYS A 61 -23.12 6.88 4.77
CA LYS A 61 -22.28 7.86 5.48
C LYS A 61 -23.12 8.91 6.20
N ASP A 62 -24.17 9.41 5.56
CA ASP A 62 -25.08 10.38 6.17
C ASP A 62 -25.87 9.76 7.33
N ASP A 63 -26.36 8.53 7.19
CA ASP A 63 -27.06 7.81 8.27
C ASP A 63 -26.14 7.56 9.48
N ALA A 64 -24.89 7.15 9.25
CA ALA A 64 -23.90 7.01 10.30
C ALA A 64 -23.57 8.36 10.98
N TYR A 65 -23.56 9.46 10.21
CA TYR A 65 -23.33 10.81 10.73
C TYR A 65 -24.50 11.30 11.58
N GLN A 66 -25.74 10.98 11.19
CA GLN A 66 -26.94 11.31 11.97
C GLN A 66 -27.07 10.45 13.23
N LEU A 67 -26.69 9.17 13.17
CA LEU A 67 -26.62 8.29 14.34
C LEU A 67 -25.61 8.83 15.37
N ALA A 68 -24.43 9.28 14.92
CA ALA A 68 -23.42 9.86 15.79
C ALA A 68 -23.86 11.19 16.42
N LYS A 69 -24.69 11.97 15.72
CA LYS A 69 -25.21 13.25 16.22
C LYS A 69 -26.32 13.08 17.26
N GLY A 70 -27.05 11.96 17.24
CA GLY A 70 -28.12 11.66 18.21
C GLY A 70 -27.64 11.25 19.61
N MET A 71 -26.36 10.91 19.79
CA MET A 71 -25.81 10.41 21.06
C MET A 71 -25.18 11.52 21.94
N SER A 72 -25.27 12.81 21.56
CA SER A 72 -24.54 13.90 22.21
C SER A 72 -25.35 14.74 23.22
N GLU A 73 -26.35 14.17 23.91
CA GLU A 73 -26.96 14.82 25.07
C GLU A 73 -26.78 13.98 26.33
N GLY A 74 -25.71 14.27 27.08
CA GLY A 74 -25.60 13.90 28.48
C GLY A 74 -24.39 13.05 28.87
N SER A 75 -23.18 13.63 28.87
CA SER A 75 -22.22 13.50 29.99
C SER A 75 -20.92 14.25 29.68
N LYS A 76 -20.51 15.11 30.62
CA LYS A 76 -19.32 15.97 30.52
C LYS A 76 -18.06 15.21 30.96
N LYS A 77 -16.99 15.42 30.18
CA LYS A 77 -15.54 15.22 30.43
C LYS A 77 -15.00 13.79 30.34
N ILE A 78 -14.34 13.47 29.22
CA ILE A 78 -12.89 13.47 29.00
C ILE A 78 -12.67 13.78 27.51
N PHE A 79 -11.65 14.58 27.18
CA PHE A 79 -11.34 15.00 25.80
C PHE A 79 -10.82 13.81 24.98
N ASP A 80 -11.71 13.02 24.38
CA ASP A 80 -11.34 12.10 23.29
C ASP A 80 -11.38 12.88 21.98
N VAL A 81 -10.22 13.45 21.63
CA VAL A 81 -9.90 13.77 20.24
C VAL A 81 -9.98 12.46 19.46
N PRO A 82 -10.59 12.39 18.26
CA PRO A 82 -10.56 11.17 17.44
C PRO A 82 -9.10 10.74 17.27
N HIS A 83 -8.71 9.59 17.85
CA HIS A 83 -7.33 9.12 17.82
C HIS A 83 -6.97 8.76 16.38
N VAL A 84 -6.31 9.69 15.68
CA VAL A 84 -5.65 9.38 14.40
C VAL A 84 -4.60 8.32 14.72
N LYS A 85 -4.75 7.11 14.15
CA LYS A 85 -3.82 6.00 14.43
C LYS A 85 -2.40 6.43 14.08
N GLU A 86 -1.52 6.42 15.08
CA GLU A 86 -0.11 6.77 14.89
C GLU A 86 0.60 5.65 14.11
N ALA A 87 1.75 5.96 13.48
CA ALA A 87 2.49 5.00 12.67
C ALA A 87 2.82 3.69 13.43
N ARG A 88 3.14 3.80 14.72
CA ARG A 88 3.39 2.63 15.60
C ARG A 88 2.15 1.75 15.76
N ASP A 89 0.96 2.35 15.87
CA ASP A 89 -0.29 1.64 16.11
C ASP A 89 -0.69 0.87 14.83
N ILE A 90 -0.50 1.51 13.67
CA ILE A 90 -0.70 0.92 12.35
C ILE A 90 0.22 -0.29 12.14
N ILE A 91 1.50 -0.17 12.48
CA ILE A 91 2.45 -1.28 12.36
C ILE A 91 2.11 -2.39 13.36
N ALA A 92 1.79 -2.08 14.61
CA ALA A 92 1.43 -3.07 15.61
C ALA A 92 0.20 -3.90 15.20
N GLU A 93 -0.82 -3.26 14.62
CA GLU A 93 -2.01 -3.95 14.10
C GLU A 93 -1.67 -4.88 12.93
N ARG A 94 -0.90 -4.39 11.95
CA ARG A 94 -0.56 -5.14 10.73
C ARG A 94 0.40 -6.30 10.97
N THR A 95 1.22 -6.20 12.01
CA THR A 95 2.20 -7.22 12.37
C THR A 95 1.67 -8.27 13.36
N LYS A 96 0.40 -8.17 13.74
CA LYS A 96 -0.25 -9.14 14.62
C LYS A 96 -0.15 -10.55 14.02
N GLY A 97 0.40 -11.48 14.79
CA GLY A 97 0.59 -12.87 14.38
C GLY A 97 1.90 -13.15 13.63
N LEU A 98 2.76 -12.15 13.42
CA LEU A 98 4.12 -12.36 12.94
C LEU A 98 5.07 -12.69 14.09
N ASP A 99 6.15 -13.43 13.78
CA ASP A 99 7.25 -13.63 14.72
C ASP A 99 8.11 -12.36 14.81
N LEU A 100 7.96 -11.62 15.90
CA LEU A 100 8.69 -10.37 16.14
C LEU A 100 9.99 -10.59 16.94
N ASN A 101 10.44 -11.83 17.12
CA ASN A 101 11.73 -12.11 17.73
C ASN A 101 12.87 -11.80 16.74
N GLN A 102 14.05 -11.46 17.28
CA GLN A 102 15.23 -11.20 16.46
C GLN A 102 15.83 -12.52 15.95
N HIS A 103 16.11 -12.55 14.65
CA HIS A 103 16.79 -13.66 13.97
C HIS A 103 17.95 -13.11 13.13
N PRO A 104 18.95 -12.47 13.76
CA PRO A 104 19.90 -11.62 13.05
C PRO A 104 20.71 -12.38 11.99
N THR A 105 20.99 -11.73 10.87
CA THR A 105 21.86 -12.30 9.82
C THR A 105 23.29 -12.44 10.33
N THR A 106 23.92 -13.59 10.07
CA THR A 106 25.34 -13.82 10.36
C THR A 106 26.26 -13.02 9.42
N THR A 107 25.82 -12.78 8.17
CA THR A 107 26.55 -12.01 7.16
C THR A 107 26.03 -10.57 7.11
N LYS A 108 26.94 -9.60 7.06
CA LYS A 108 26.58 -8.17 6.89
C LYS A 108 26.24 -7.88 5.43
N GLN A 109 25.19 -7.09 5.21
CA GLN A 109 24.85 -6.58 3.88
C GLN A 109 26.01 -5.75 3.32
N MET A 110 26.32 -5.99 2.04
CA MET A 110 27.45 -5.37 1.35
C MET A 110 27.02 -4.08 0.64
N SER A 111 27.94 -3.11 0.62
CA SER A 111 27.75 -1.85 -0.12
C SER A 111 27.76 -2.06 -1.63
N SER A 112 27.16 -1.12 -2.37
CA SER A 112 27.17 -1.10 -3.83
C SER A 112 28.59 -1.14 -4.41
N LYS A 113 29.55 -0.44 -3.80
CA LYS A 113 30.97 -0.47 -4.20
C LYS A 113 31.57 -1.87 -4.09
N LYS A 114 31.33 -2.58 -2.98
CA LYS A 114 31.79 -3.96 -2.80
C LYS A 114 31.11 -4.91 -3.79
N MET A 115 29.81 -4.75 -4.02
CA MET A 115 29.08 -5.53 -5.02
C MET A 115 29.61 -5.33 -6.44
N LYS A 116 29.99 -4.10 -6.81
CA LYS A 116 30.63 -3.80 -8.10
C LYS A 116 32.01 -4.46 -8.22
N ALA A 117 32.83 -4.39 -7.17
CA ALA A 117 34.15 -5.04 -7.15
C ALA A 117 34.04 -6.58 -7.32
N LEU A 118 33.10 -7.22 -6.61
CA LEU A 118 32.86 -8.66 -6.75
C LEU A 118 32.35 -9.01 -8.16
N ARG A 119 31.47 -8.19 -8.74
CA ARG A 119 31.02 -8.38 -10.13
C ARG A 119 32.19 -8.36 -11.11
N ASN A 120 33.10 -7.39 -10.99
CA ASN A 120 34.29 -7.34 -11.86
C ASN A 120 35.16 -8.61 -11.72
N LYS A 121 35.29 -9.16 -10.50
CA LYS A 121 35.98 -10.44 -10.29
C LYS A 121 35.26 -11.63 -10.94
N ILE A 122 33.93 -11.63 -10.94
CA ILE A 122 33.13 -12.65 -11.65
C ILE A 122 33.40 -12.56 -13.15
N ASP A 123 33.31 -11.35 -13.72
CA ASP A 123 33.50 -11.11 -15.15
C ASP A 123 34.93 -11.50 -15.59
N ASN A 124 35.93 -11.21 -14.75
CA ASN A 124 37.33 -11.59 -14.97
C ASN A 124 37.68 -13.01 -14.52
N ARG A 125 36.72 -13.80 -14.00
CA ARG A 125 36.91 -15.17 -13.48
C ARG A 125 37.98 -15.30 -12.38
N THR A 126 38.17 -14.25 -11.57
CA THR A 126 39.14 -14.21 -10.46
C THR A 126 38.49 -14.31 -9.08
N ILE A 127 37.17 -14.53 -9.01
CA ILE A 127 36.42 -14.58 -7.75
C ILE A 127 36.67 -15.89 -6.99
N THR A 128 36.79 -15.81 -5.66
CA THR A 128 36.85 -17.01 -4.80
C THR A 128 35.45 -17.60 -4.56
N LYS A 129 35.38 -18.87 -4.14
CA LYS A 129 34.10 -19.53 -3.80
C LYS A 129 33.32 -18.77 -2.73
N GLN A 130 34.00 -18.31 -1.68
CA GLN A 130 33.36 -17.56 -0.59
C GLN A 130 32.83 -16.20 -1.05
N GLU A 131 33.63 -15.46 -1.83
CA GLU A 131 33.19 -14.16 -2.38
C GLU A 131 31.97 -14.31 -3.30
N TYR A 132 31.91 -15.38 -4.08
CA TYR A 132 30.75 -15.66 -4.92
C TYR A 132 29.51 -16.00 -4.08
N ALA A 133 29.67 -16.81 -3.03
CA ALA A 133 28.59 -17.11 -2.09
C ALA A 133 28.06 -15.84 -1.42
N ASP A 134 28.94 -14.96 -0.94
CA ASP A 134 28.58 -13.67 -0.36
C ASP A 134 27.84 -12.78 -1.37
N TYR A 135 28.32 -12.72 -2.62
CA TYR A 135 27.70 -11.95 -3.70
C TYR A 135 26.26 -12.42 -3.97
N ILE A 136 26.06 -13.73 -4.10
CA ILE A 136 24.74 -14.33 -4.33
C ILE A 136 23.84 -14.14 -3.13
N TRP A 137 24.35 -14.34 -1.92
CA TRP A 137 23.61 -14.10 -0.68
C TRP A 137 23.09 -12.66 -0.63
N ASN A 138 23.95 -11.67 -0.88
CA ASN A 138 23.57 -10.26 -0.83
C ASN A 138 22.53 -9.90 -1.91
N LYS A 139 22.62 -10.50 -3.10
CA LYS A 139 21.59 -10.37 -4.14
C LYS A 139 20.25 -10.97 -3.73
N LYS A 140 20.25 -12.17 -3.14
CA LYS A 140 19.03 -12.83 -2.65
C LYS A 140 18.39 -12.02 -1.53
N PHE A 141 19.22 -11.49 -0.62
CA PHE A 141 18.78 -10.66 0.48
C PHE A 141 18.16 -9.34 0.01
N ALA A 142 18.80 -8.63 -0.93
CA ALA A 142 18.24 -7.41 -1.53
C ALA A 142 16.91 -7.68 -2.25
N LYS A 143 16.81 -8.77 -3.02
CA LYS A 143 15.54 -9.18 -3.66
C LYS A 143 14.44 -9.46 -2.64
N ARG A 144 14.78 -10.04 -1.48
CA ARG A 144 13.83 -10.30 -0.39
C ARG A 144 13.29 -8.97 0.17
N TRP A 145 14.14 -7.97 0.37
CA TRP A 145 13.74 -6.64 0.84
C TRP A 145 12.82 -5.95 -0.16
N ASP A 146 13.20 -5.94 -1.44
CA ASP A 146 12.41 -5.33 -2.51
C ASP A 146 11.03 -5.99 -2.63
N LYS A 147 10.94 -7.30 -2.36
CA LYS A 147 9.67 -8.03 -2.34
C LYS A 147 8.73 -7.48 -1.25
N GLY A 148 9.22 -7.19 -0.04
CA GLY A 148 8.41 -6.62 1.02
C GLY A 148 7.81 -5.26 0.64
N VAL A 149 8.62 -4.39 0.03
CA VAL A 149 8.14 -3.08 -0.45
C VAL A 149 7.10 -3.22 -1.58
N LYS A 150 7.30 -4.15 -2.50
CA LYS A 150 6.32 -4.42 -3.57
C LYS A 150 5.02 -4.97 -3.02
N GLU A 151 5.11 -5.92 -2.09
CA GLU A 151 3.96 -6.50 -1.40
C GLU A 151 3.16 -5.42 -0.69
N PHE A 152 3.85 -4.50 0.00
CA PHE A 152 3.19 -3.35 0.62
C PHE A 152 2.39 -2.50 -0.36
N TRP A 153 2.98 -2.11 -1.50
CA TRP A 153 2.26 -1.30 -2.49
C TRP A 153 1.08 -2.04 -3.11
N TYR A 154 1.22 -3.35 -3.31
CA TYR A 154 0.10 -4.20 -3.73
C TYR A 154 -1.02 -4.22 -2.69
N GLN A 155 -0.69 -4.43 -1.41
CA GLN A 155 -1.66 -4.38 -0.31
C GLN A 155 -2.34 -3.01 -0.22
N GLU A 156 -1.61 -1.91 -0.40
CA GLU A 156 -2.20 -0.56 -0.37
C GLU A 156 -3.17 -0.35 -1.54
N GLN A 157 -2.84 -0.86 -2.72
CA GLN A 157 -3.76 -0.88 -3.84
C GLN A 157 -5.03 -1.68 -3.52
N GLN A 158 -4.91 -2.86 -2.91
CA GLN A 158 -6.07 -3.67 -2.50
C GLN A 158 -6.93 -2.95 -1.46
N ARG A 159 -6.33 -2.26 -0.48
CA ARG A 159 -7.08 -1.48 0.51
C ARG A 159 -7.95 -0.41 -0.14
N ILE A 160 -7.44 0.27 -1.17
CA ILE A 160 -8.22 1.25 -1.95
C ILE A 160 -9.39 0.58 -2.67
N LEU A 161 -9.15 -0.56 -3.33
CA LEU A 161 -10.17 -1.29 -4.08
C LEU A 161 -11.27 -1.87 -3.18
N ASN A 162 -10.90 -2.33 -1.99
CA ASN A 162 -11.81 -2.94 -1.01
C ASN A 162 -12.44 -1.92 -0.06
N ASN A 163 -12.08 -0.64 -0.18
CA ASN A 163 -12.52 0.44 0.72
C ASN A 163 -12.16 0.16 2.20
N GLU A 164 -11.00 -0.45 2.41
CA GLU A 164 -10.40 -0.69 3.72
C GLU A 164 -9.68 0.56 4.25
N PRO A 165 -9.40 0.66 5.56
CA PRO A 165 -8.57 1.72 6.11
C PRO A 165 -7.19 1.78 5.43
N LEU A 166 -6.82 2.96 4.93
CA LEU A 166 -5.52 3.20 4.28
C LEU A 166 -4.41 3.42 5.31
N THR A 167 -3.16 3.28 4.88
CA THR A 167 -2.01 3.38 5.79
C THR A 167 -1.56 4.82 6.06
N ARG A 168 -2.02 5.77 5.24
CA ARG A 168 -1.93 7.21 5.49
C ARG A 168 -3.04 7.92 4.71
N GLU A 169 -3.19 9.21 4.97
CA GLU A 169 -4.02 10.07 4.14
C GLU A 169 -3.31 10.32 2.81
N TRP A 170 -3.94 9.88 1.73
CA TRP A 170 -3.44 10.02 0.37
C TRP A 170 -4.21 11.09 -0.38
N SER A 171 -3.51 11.94 -1.13
CA SER A 171 -4.14 12.87 -2.06
C SER A 171 -4.81 12.11 -3.21
N GLN A 172 -5.73 12.77 -3.92
CA GLN A 172 -6.39 12.18 -5.09
C GLN A 172 -5.41 11.80 -6.21
N GLU A 173 -4.29 12.52 -6.32
CA GLU A 173 -3.23 12.18 -7.28
C GLU A 173 -2.44 10.96 -6.83
N GLN A 174 -2.11 10.87 -5.54
CA GLN A 174 -1.41 9.72 -4.97
C GLN A 174 -2.25 8.44 -5.05
N LEU A 175 -3.56 8.53 -4.79
CA LEU A 175 -4.48 7.40 -4.96
C LEU A 175 -4.48 6.89 -6.42
N LYS A 176 -4.48 7.80 -7.40
CA LYS A 176 -4.37 7.42 -8.83
C LYS A 176 -3.06 6.74 -9.14
N ASP A 177 -1.94 7.23 -8.59
CA ASP A 177 -0.64 6.60 -8.76
C ASP A 177 -0.63 5.18 -8.19
N ILE A 178 -1.13 4.99 -6.96
CA ILE A 178 -1.21 3.67 -6.30
C ILE A 178 -2.09 2.71 -7.11
N LEU A 179 -3.28 3.16 -7.55
CA LEU A 179 -4.17 2.35 -8.38
C LEU A 179 -3.54 1.99 -9.74
N ALA A 180 -2.69 2.85 -10.29
CA ALA A 180 -1.94 2.58 -11.51
C ALA A 180 -0.67 1.73 -11.28
N GLY A 181 -0.43 1.24 -10.06
CA GLY A 181 0.77 0.47 -9.70
C GLY A 181 2.06 1.31 -9.68
N LYS A 182 1.94 2.63 -9.56
CA LYS A 182 3.06 3.57 -9.47
C LYS A 182 3.30 3.96 -8.01
N THR A 183 4.55 4.27 -7.71
CA THR A 183 4.89 4.84 -6.39
C THR A 183 4.41 6.30 -6.33
N PRO A 184 3.54 6.64 -5.36
CA PRO A 184 3.04 8.00 -5.19
C PRO A 184 4.18 8.96 -4.80
N LYS A 185 3.98 10.25 -5.03
CA LYS A 185 4.97 11.29 -4.76
C LYS A 185 4.48 12.34 -3.77
N PHE A 186 5.41 12.93 -3.04
CA PHE A 186 5.24 14.12 -2.19
C PHE A 186 6.34 15.11 -2.58
N ASP A 187 5.97 16.36 -2.90
CA ASP A 187 6.88 17.39 -3.42
C ASP A 187 7.78 16.91 -4.57
N GLY A 188 7.18 16.17 -5.51
CA GLY A 188 7.87 15.59 -6.67
C GLY A 188 8.81 14.42 -6.36
N LYS A 189 9.00 14.06 -5.08
CA LYS A 189 9.83 12.93 -4.64
C LYS A 189 8.99 11.70 -4.34
N PRO A 190 9.45 10.48 -4.70
CA PRO A 190 8.75 9.25 -4.34
C PRO A 190 8.60 9.10 -2.82
N ILE A 191 7.41 8.67 -2.39
CA ILE A 191 7.18 8.19 -1.03
C ILE A 191 7.77 6.78 -0.95
N ALA A 192 8.70 6.55 -0.04
CA ALA A 192 9.43 5.28 0.08
C ALA A 192 8.68 4.30 0.98
N GLY A 193 8.82 3.00 0.71
CA GLY A 193 8.45 1.97 1.69
C GLY A 193 9.59 1.77 2.68
N HIS A 194 9.38 2.15 3.95
CA HIS A 194 10.34 1.95 5.04
C HIS A 194 10.08 0.65 5.77
N HIS A 195 11.10 -0.20 5.90
CA HIS A 195 11.05 -1.38 6.76
C HIS A 195 11.13 -0.97 8.24
N SER A 196 10.00 -1.01 8.95
CA SER A 196 9.93 -0.64 10.38
C SER A 196 10.68 -1.61 11.29
N TYR A 197 10.93 -2.83 10.82
CA TYR A 197 11.83 -3.79 11.45
C TYR A 197 13.11 -3.90 10.63
N SER A 198 14.26 -3.60 11.26
CA SER A 198 15.57 -3.69 10.60
C SER A 198 15.79 -5.08 10.01
N ALA A 199 15.86 -5.19 8.70
CA ALA A 199 15.90 -6.50 8.08
C ALA A 199 17.24 -7.24 8.26
N ALA A 200 18.28 -6.60 8.79
CA ALA A 200 19.48 -7.30 9.30
C ALA A 200 19.22 -8.03 10.63
N LYS A 201 18.32 -7.49 11.48
CA LYS A 201 17.91 -8.09 12.76
C LYS A 201 16.70 -9.02 12.61
N TYR A 202 15.83 -8.74 11.63
CA TYR A 202 14.59 -9.47 11.34
C TYR A 202 14.52 -9.90 9.84
N PRO A 203 15.51 -10.66 9.34
CA PRO A 203 15.56 -11.05 7.93
C PRO A 203 14.39 -11.94 7.49
N HIS A 204 13.78 -12.69 8.42
CA HIS A 204 12.58 -13.49 8.19
C HIS A 204 11.36 -12.62 7.87
N LEU A 205 11.29 -11.39 8.38
CA LEU A 205 10.21 -10.43 8.09
C LEU A 205 10.48 -9.57 6.84
N ALA A 206 11.68 -9.63 6.26
CA ALA A 206 12.11 -8.66 5.26
C ALA A 206 11.29 -8.63 3.95
N ASP A 207 10.55 -9.72 3.65
CA ASP A 207 9.64 -9.81 2.50
C ASP A 207 8.17 -9.59 2.84
N LYS A 208 7.86 -9.15 4.06
CA LYS A 208 6.50 -8.90 4.55
C LYS A 208 6.09 -7.46 4.28
N GLY A 209 4.97 -7.27 3.58
CA GLY A 209 4.41 -5.95 3.32
C GLY A 209 3.88 -5.30 4.60
N GLU A 210 3.50 -6.11 5.59
CA GLU A 210 2.92 -5.71 6.88
C GLU A 210 3.85 -4.81 7.71
N ILE A 211 5.16 -5.01 7.60
CA ILE A 211 6.18 -4.24 8.32
C ILE A 211 6.63 -2.98 7.55
N ILE A 212 6.03 -2.69 6.39
CA ILE A 212 6.40 -1.52 5.60
C ILE A 212 5.51 -0.34 5.96
N TYR A 213 6.11 0.80 6.24
CA TYR A 213 5.41 2.08 6.40
C TYR A 213 5.76 3.04 5.26
N PRO A 214 4.79 3.69 4.60
CA PRO A 214 5.06 4.65 3.54
C PRO A 214 5.54 5.98 4.12
N VAL A 215 6.74 6.43 3.74
CA VAL A 215 7.39 7.62 4.30
C VAL A 215 7.88 8.60 3.24
N THR A 216 7.76 9.90 3.52
CA THR A 216 8.55 10.93 2.84
C THR A 216 10.00 10.87 3.30
N PHE A 217 10.89 11.59 2.62
CA PHE A 217 12.30 11.64 3.05
C PHE A 217 12.46 12.18 4.49
N ARG A 218 11.67 13.19 4.88
CA ARG A 218 11.76 13.81 6.21
C ARG A 218 11.29 12.85 7.29
N GLU A 219 10.12 12.26 7.09
CA GLU A 219 9.56 11.21 7.96
C GLU A 219 10.55 10.04 8.12
N HIS A 220 11.20 9.63 7.03
CA HIS A 220 12.19 8.55 7.04
C HIS A 220 13.45 8.92 7.85
N PHE A 221 14.12 10.02 7.49
CA PHE A 221 15.42 10.36 8.08
C PHE A 221 15.31 10.94 9.49
N TYR A 222 14.33 11.80 9.74
CA TYR A 222 14.15 12.45 11.04
C TYR A 222 13.24 11.62 11.95
N GLY A 223 12.12 11.13 11.45
CA GLY A 223 11.17 10.33 12.22
C GLY A 223 11.70 8.95 12.58
N TRP A 224 11.89 8.10 11.58
CA TRP A 224 12.30 6.70 11.80
C TRP A 224 13.76 6.52 12.23
N HIS A 225 14.65 7.41 11.76
CA HIS A 225 16.10 7.29 11.98
C HIS A 225 16.69 8.37 12.90
N GLY A 226 15.94 9.38 13.34
CA GLY A 226 16.46 10.37 14.30
C GLY A 226 17.76 11.05 13.84
N ARG A 227 17.88 11.36 12.54
CA ARG A 227 19.07 11.93 11.88
C ARG A 227 20.28 10.99 11.73
N ASN A 228 20.12 9.70 12.01
CA ASN A 228 21.18 8.70 11.82
C ASN A 228 20.60 7.39 11.30
N TRP A 229 20.90 7.04 10.04
CA TRP A 229 20.43 5.80 9.39
C TRP A 229 20.76 4.50 10.14
N ARG A 230 21.68 4.52 11.11
CA ARG A 230 22.02 3.37 11.96
C ARG A 230 21.06 3.19 13.14
N ASN A 231 20.35 4.24 13.52
CA ASN A 231 19.37 4.19 14.60
C ASN A 231 18.05 3.63 14.06
N SER A 232 17.40 2.78 14.83
CA SER A 232 16.05 2.30 14.53
C SER A 232 15.45 1.71 15.80
N ILE A 233 14.15 1.91 16.00
CA ILE A 233 13.37 1.19 16.99
C ILE A 233 12.47 0.22 16.22
N PRO A 234 12.44 -1.08 16.56
CA PRO A 234 11.62 -2.04 15.83
C PRO A 234 10.12 -1.69 15.92
N GLY A 235 9.50 -1.45 14.78
CA GLY A 235 8.06 -1.25 14.66
C GLY A 235 7.56 0.18 14.92
N GLU A 236 8.42 1.10 15.36
CA GLU A 236 8.01 2.47 15.68
C GLU A 236 9.04 3.54 15.29
N PRO A 237 8.60 4.76 14.94
CA PRO A 237 9.51 5.86 14.68
C PRO A 237 10.14 6.40 15.97
N ILE A 238 11.36 6.92 15.89
CA ILE A 238 12.06 7.57 17.02
C ILE A 238 11.40 8.89 17.39
N ILE A 239 10.96 9.65 16.38
CA ILE A 239 10.20 10.89 16.52
C ILE A 239 8.87 10.70 15.79
N PRO A 240 7.71 11.05 16.41
CA PRO A 240 6.40 10.91 15.78
C PRO A 240 6.34 11.50 14.36
N ILE A 241 5.66 10.80 13.45
CA ILE A 241 5.64 11.17 12.02
C ILE A 241 4.89 12.48 11.77
N LYS A 242 3.87 12.80 12.58
CA LYS A 242 3.09 14.04 12.49
C LYS A 242 3.90 15.32 12.68
N ASP A 243 5.15 15.21 13.12
CA ASP A 243 6.04 16.34 13.34
C ASP A 243 6.80 16.77 12.05
N PHE A 244 6.51 16.17 10.88
CA PHE A 244 7.24 16.36 9.61
C PHE A 244 6.35 16.60 8.39
#